data_AF-A0A2E6Y4X7-F1
#
_entry.id   AF-A0A2E6Y4X7-F1
#
_cell.length_a   1.000
_cell.length_b   1.000
_cell.length_c   1.000
_cell.angle_alpha   90.00
_cell.angle_beta   90.00
_cell.angle_gamma   90.00
#
_symmetry.space_group_name_H-M   'P 1'
#
loop_
_entity.id
_entity.type
_entity.pdbx_description
1 polymer ?
#
loop_
_entity_poly.entity_id
_entity_poly.type
_entity_poly.pdbx_seq_one_letter_code
_entity_poly.pdbx_strand_id
1 'polypeptide(L)'
;MSEERVWLILKGGYFYRPNRAGYTTRKAEAGRYTHLEALAEAAVEPWHMSAVHESVAPNDIGHSRAAHDVLAERERQIADEGWTHEHDDGHCDGEMALAAAAYAINTANDFDGPHPRLLFAEIWPWADCWWKPTNPRRDLVKAAALILAEIERLDRAEARKT
;
A
#
# COMPACT_ATOMS: atom_id res chain seq x y z
N MET A 1 23.24 37.50 -9.37
CA MET A 1 23.51 36.17 -8.81
C MET A 1 22.24 35.37 -8.96
N SER A 2 22.26 34.22 -9.65
CA SER A 2 21.10 33.32 -9.70
C SER A 2 20.83 32.80 -8.29
N GLU A 3 19.57 32.78 -7.86
CA GLU A 3 19.17 32.16 -6.60
C GLU A 3 19.46 30.65 -6.64
N GLU A 4 19.85 30.08 -5.50
CA GLU A 4 20.25 28.67 -5.41
C GLU A 4 19.01 27.75 -5.46
N ARG A 5 19.09 26.69 -6.28
CA ARG A 5 18.01 25.72 -6.47
C ARG A 5 18.19 24.54 -5.52
N VAL A 6 17.90 24.75 -4.24
CA VAL A 6 18.05 23.74 -3.17
C VAL A 6 16.74 23.42 -2.45
N TRP A 7 15.61 23.87 -2.99
CA TRP A 7 14.29 23.57 -2.47
C TRP A 7 13.65 22.41 -3.22
N LEU A 8 12.95 21.56 -2.47
CA LEU A 8 12.17 20.42 -2.94
C LEU A 8 10.69 20.69 -2.67
N ILE A 9 9.84 20.03 -3.45
CA ILE A 9 8.39 20.08 -3.25
C ILE A 9 7.95 18.68 -2.87
N LEU A 10 7.27 18.55 -1.73
CA LEU A 10 6.64 17.32 -1.29
C LEU A 10 5.14 17.38 -1.56
N LYS A 11 4.54 16.26 -1.97
CA LYS A 11 3.09 16.06 -2.06
C LYS A 11 2.69 14.73 -1.45
N GLY A 12 1.94 14.73 -0.35
CA GLY A 12 1.35 13.51 0.23
C GLY A 12 2.35 12.36 0.49
N GLY A 13 3.61 12.67 0.78
CA GLY A 13 4.66 11.68 0.96
C GLY A 13 5.44 11.31 -0.32
N TYR A 14 5.43 12.17 -1.34
CA TYR A 14 6.27 12.01 -2.53
C TYR A 14 6.98 13.31 -2.86
N PHE A 15 8.17 13.22 -3.45
CA PHE A 15 8.85 14.35 -4.06
C PHE A 15 8.28 14.63 -5.45
N TYR A 16 8.15 15.90 -5.79
CA TYR A 16 7.83 16.32 -7.15
C TYR A 16 9.08 16.21 -8.04
N ARG A 17 8.91 15.65 -9.24
CA ARG A 17 9.98 15.53 -10.24
C ARG A 17 10.12 16.83 -11.05
N PRO A 18 11.31 17.14 -11.60
CA PRO A 18 11.48 18.30 -12.45
C PRO A 18 10.60 18.22 -13.71
N ASN A 19 10.34 19.37 -14.34
CA ASN A 19 9.62 19.46 -15.62
C ASN A 19 8.22 18.81 -15.63
N ARG A 20 7.53 18.79 -14.47
CA ARG A 20 6.21 18.16 -14.31
C ARG A 20 6.20 16.67 -14.66
N ALA A 21 7.31 15.98 -14.48
CA ALA A 21 7.44 14.55 -14.77
C ALA A 21 6.78 13.63 -13.70
N GLY A 22 5.81 14.14 -12.94
CA GLY A 22 5.11 13.39 -11.89
C GLY A 22 5.86 13.38 -10.55
N TYR A 23 5.74 12.27 -9.81
CA TYR A 23 6.21 12.15 -8.43
C TYR A 23 7.22 11.00 -8.25
N THR A 24 7.99 11.03 -7.17
CA THR A 24 8.93 9.97 -6.79
C THR A 24 9.02 9.84 -5.28
N THR A 25 9.34 8.67 -4.76
CA THR A 25 9.73 8.49 -3.36
C THR A 25 11.20 8.80 -3.14
N ARG A 26 12.02 8.87 -4.20
CA ARG A 26 13.47 9.06 -4.10
C ARG A 26 13.89 10.53 -4.18
N LYS A 27 14.56 11.05 -3.16
CA LYS A 27 15.03 12.46 -3.15
C LYS A 27 16.03 12.75 -4.27
N ALA A 28 16.82 11.76 -4.66
CA ALA A 28 17.78 11.87 -5.76
C ALA A 28 17.11 12.18 -7.12
N GLU A 29 15.84 11.84 -7.27
CA GLU A 29 15.05 12.09 -8.49
C GLU A 29 14.14 13.32 -8.40
N ALA A 30 14.13 13.98 -7.23
CA ALA A 30 13.31 15.15 -6.98
C ALA A 30 13.80 16.36 -7.80
N GLY A 31 12.86 17.23 -8.21
CA GLY A 31 13.19 18.51 -8.81
C GLY A 31 13.91 19.43 -7.82
N ARG A 32 14.71 20.36 -8.34
CA ARG A 32 15.43 21.37 -7.58
C ARG A 32 14.93 22.76 -7.98
N TYR A 33 14.40 23.48 -7.02
CA TYR A 33 13.69 24.74 -7.21
C TYR A 33 14.34 25.85 -6.39
N THR A 34 14.18 27.10 -6.82
CA THR A 34 14.42 28.23 -5.91
C THR A 34 13.34 28.24 -4.82
N HIS A 35 13.59 28.97 -3.73
CA HIS A 35 12.61 29.07 -2.65
C HIS A 35 11.26 29.61 -3.16
N LEU A 36 11.31 30.64 -4.01
CA LEU A 36 10.11 31.27 -4.57
C LEU A 36 9.35 30.32 -5.50
N GLU A 37 10.04 29.60 -6.37
CA GLU A 37 9.43 28.59 -7.25
C GLU A 37 8.74 27.48 -6.45
N ALA A 38 9.42 26.95 -5.42
CA ALA A 38 8.89 25.90 -4.57
C ALA A 38 7.64 26.35 -3.78
N LEU A 39 7.66 27.56 -3.22
CA LEU A 39 6.52 28.13 -2.51
C LEU A 39 5.33 28.37 -3.44
N ALA A 40 5.58 28.91 -4.64
CA ALA A 40 4.53 29.17 -5.61
C ALA A 40 3.82 27.88 -6.03
N GLU A 41 4.57 26.81 -6.32
CA GLU A 41 4.00 25.51 -6.68
C GLU A 41 3.29 24.85 -5.48
N ALA A 42 3.87 24.91 -4.28
CA ALA A 42 3.24 24.37 -3.08
C ALA A 42 1.92 25.09 -2.71
N ALA A 43 1.80 26.37 -3.05
CA ALA A 43 0.59 27.16 -2.83
C ALA A 43 -0.60 26.76 -3.74
N VAL A 44 -0.37 25.93 -4.78
CA VAL A 44 -1.45 25.41 -5.64
C VAL A 44 -2.34 24.44 -4.86
N GLU A 45 -1.74 23.58 -4.04
CA GLU A 45 -2.45 22.64 -3.16
C GLU A 45 -1.86 22.67 -1.75
N PRO A 46 -2.05 23.76 -0.98
CA PRO A 46 -1.36 23.97 0.30
C PRO A 46 -1.70 22.93 1.38
N TRP A 47 -2.78 22.18 1.18
CA TRP A 47 -3.21 21.09 2.05
C TRP A 47 -2.43 19.79 1.85
N HIS A 48 -1.78 19.62 0.70
CA HIS A 48 -1.04 18.41 0.33
C HIS A 48 0.40 18.68 -0.06
N MET A 49 0.74 19.92 -0.43
CA MET A 49 2.05 20.31 -0.93
C MET A 49 2.81 21.19 0.04
N SER A 50 4.11 20.94 0.17
CA SER A 50 5.00 21.74 1.00
C SER A 50 6.36 21.95 0.33
N ALA A 51 6.87 23.18 0.39
CA ALA A 51 8.25 23.51 0.02
C ALA A 51 9.18 23.17 1.20
N VAL A 52 10.21 22.38 0.95
CA VAL A 52 11.15 21.90 1.97
C VAL A 52 12.58 22.09 1.47
N HIS A 53 13.43 22.68 2.30
CA HIS A 53 14.85 22.82 1.98
C HIS A 53 15.53 21.44 1.93
N GLU A 54 16.42 21.21 0.96
CA GLU A 54 17.04 19.90 0.72
C GLU A 54 17.74 19.34 1.97
N SER A 55 18.36 20.18 2.79
CA SER A 55 19.06 19.74 4.00
C SER A 55 18.15 19.12 5.08
N VAL A 56 16.85 19.42 5.06
CA VAL A 56 15.88 18.90 6.05
C VAL A 56 14.90 17.89 5.45
N ALA A 57 14.88 17.73 4.13
CA ALA A 57 14.06 16.72 3.47
C ALA A 57 14.60 15.30 3.72
N PRO A 58 13.72 14.31 3.98
CA PRO A 58 14.12 12.92 4.21
C PRO A 58 14.84 12.36 2.97
N ASN A 59 15.79 11.43 3.14
CA ASN A 59 16.55 10.89 2.01
C ASN A 59 15.68 10.14 1.00
N ASP A 60 14.68 9.42 1.47
CA ASP A 60 13.59 8.87 0.65
C ASP A 60 12.32 8.97 1.49
N ILE A 61 11.17 9.18 0.85
CA ILE A 61 9.90 9.07 1.55
C ILE A 61 9.50 7.60 1.54
N GLY A 62 9.60 6.99 2.72
CA GLY A 62 9.16 5.61 2.95
C GLY A 62 7.69 5.41 2.57
N HIS A 63 7.29 4.14 2.44
CA HIS A 63 5.92 3.81 2.06
C HIS A 63 4.89 4.50 2.98
N SER A 64 3.69 4.76 2.46
CA SER A 64 2.59 5.31 3.27
C SER A 64 2.31 4.41 4.47
N ARG A 65 1.72 4.94 5.55
CA ARG A 65 1.31 4.12 6.72
C ARG A 65 0.51 2.88 6.29
N ALA A 66 -0.39 3.04 5.30
CA ALA A 66 -1.16 1.93 4.78
C ALA A 66 -0.29 0.83 4.14
N ALA A 67 0.71 1.22 3.34
CA ALA A 67 1.62 0.26 2.74
C ALA A 67 2.55 -0.40 3.78
N HIS A 68 3.01 0.33 4.80
CA HIS A 68 3.71 -0.30 5.94
C HIS A 68 2.82 -1.31 6.68
N ASP A 69 1.55 -0.97 6.92
CA ASP A 69 0.62 -1.89 7.61
C ASP A 69 0.37 -3.17 6.81
N VAL A 70 0.35 -3.09 5.47
CA VAL A 70 0.20 -4.27 4.59
C VAL A 70 1.43 -5.18 4.67
N LEU A 71 2.63 -4.60 4.61
CA LEU A 71 3.87 -5.37 4.75
C LEU A 71 3.98 -6.01 6.13
N ALA A 72 3.68 -5.25 7.19
CA ALA A 72 3.66 -5.77 8.55
C ALA A 72 2.62 -6.88 8.75
N GLU A 73 1.46 -6.79 8.08
CA GLU A 73 0.47 -7.87 8.14
C GLU A 73 0.92 -9.12 7.39
N ARG A 74 1.60 -8.96 6.26
CA ARG A 74 2.18 -10.08 5.54
C ARG A 74 3.22 -10.81 6.40
N GLU A 75 4.10 -10.06 7.06
CA GLU A 75 5.07 -10.61 8.03
C GLU A 75 4.37 -11.31 9.20
N ARG A 76 3.29 -10.73 9.75
CA ARG A 76 2.49 -11.35 10.81
C ARG A 76 1.84 -12.66 10.37
N GLN A 77 1.27 -12.72 9.16
CA GLN A 77 0.67 -13.95 8.62
C GLN A 77 1.69 -15.09 8.54
N ILE A 78 2.93 -14.77 8.11
CA ILE A 78 4.02 -15.74 8.08
C ILE A 78 4.43 -16.15 9.50
N ALA A 79 4.66 -15.19 10.39
CA ALA A 79 5.22 -15.44 11.72
C ALA A 79 4.23 -16.09 12.70
N ASP A 80 2.98 -15.63 12.71
CA ASP A 80 1.98 -16.03 13.70
C ASP A 80 1.07 -17.16 13.19
N GLU A 81 0.69 -17.12 11.90
CA GLU A 81 -0.26 -18.10 11.32
C GLU A 81 0.48 -19.23 10.58
N GLY A 82 1.79 -19.10 10.35
CA GLY A 82 2.60 -20.10 9.64
C GLY A 82 2.35 -20.12 8.13
N TRP A 83 1.76 -19.06 7.57
CA TRP A 83 1.47 -18.95 6.13
C TRP A 83 2.74 -18.58 5.36
N THR A 84 3.72 -19.49 5.35
CA THR A 84 5.00 -19.29 4.66
C THR A 84 4.82 -19.29 3.14
N HIS A 85 5.86 -18.90 2.41
CA HIS A 85 5.84 -18.98 0.95
C HIS A 85 5.57 -20.41 0.44
N GLU A 86 6.11 -21.42 1.11
CA GLU A 86 5.91 -22.84 0.79
C GLU A 86 4.48 -23.30 1.10
N HIS A 87 3.89 -22.79 2.19
CA HIS A 87 2.46 -23.00 2.48
C HIS A 87 1.61 -22.41 1.34
N ASP A 88 1.90 -21.16 0.98
CA ASP A 88 1.13 -20.45 -0.04
C ASP A 88 1.24 -21.14 -1.41
N ASP A 89 2.41 -21.68 -1.74
CA ASP A 89 2.63 -22.46 -2.96
C ASP A 89 1.80 -23.75 -3.02
N GLY A 90 1.27 -24.22 -1.90
CA GLY A 90 0.33 -25.33 -1.80
C GLY A 90 -1.10 -24.96 -2.22
N HIS A 91 -1.44 -23.67 -2.29
CA HIS A 91 -2.75 -23.21 -2.73
C HIS A 91 -2.89 -23.18 -4.26
N CYS A 92 -4.08 -23.53 -4.73
CA CYS A 92 -4.48 -23.49 -6.14
C CYS A 92 -5.82 -22.77 -6.32
N ASP A 93 -6.35 -22.74 -7.55
CA ASP A 93 -7.70 -22.25 -7.87
C ASP A 93 -8.06 -20.84 -7.38
N GLY A 94 -7.05 -20.00 -7.15
CA GLY A 94 -7.23 -18.62 -6.70
C GLY A 94 -7.71 -18.48 -5.25
N GLU A 95 -7.54 -19.49 -4.40
CA GLU A 95 -7.99 -19.47 -3.01
C GLU A 95 -7.52 -18.22 -2.24
N MET A 96 -6.26 -17.82 -2.35
CA MET A 96 -5.79 -16.61 -1.65
C MET A 96 -6.45 -15.33 -2.18
N ALA A 97 -6.75 -15.27 -3.49
CA ALA A 97 -7.50 -14.15 -4.07
C ALA A 97 -8.96 -14.12 -3.59
N LEU A 98 -9.61 -15.28 -3.46
CA LEU A 98 -10.96 -15.41 -2.90
C LEU A 98 -10.99 -14.98 -1.43
N ALA A 99 -10.01 -15.43 -0.63
CA ALA A 99 -9.87 -15.02 0.76
C ALA A 99 -9.66 -13.50 0.91
N ALA A 100 -8.85 -12.90 0.03
CA ALA A 100 -8.68 -11.45 0.00
C ALA A 100 -9.98 -10.72 -0.36
N ALA A 101 -10.72 -11.21 -1.36
CA ALA A 101 -12.01 -10.65 -1.77
C ALA A 101 -13.03 -10.71 -0.62
N ALA A 102 -13.06 -11.82 0.13
CA ALA A 102 -13.92 -11.96 1.30
C ALA A 102 -13.66 -10.85 2.35
N TYR A 103 -12.39 -10.59 2.68
CA TYR A 103 -12.04 -9.49 3.57
C TYR A 103 -12.41 -8.12 3.01
N ALA A 104 -12.18 -7.87 1.71
CA ALA A 104 -12.50 -6.59 1.09
C ALA A 104 -14.01 -6.32 1.06
N ILE A 105 -14.80 -7.30 0.62
CA ILE A 105 -16.26 -7.22 0.56
C ILE A 105 -16.85 -7.05 1.96
N ASN A 106 -16.29 -7.71 2.98
CA ASN A 106 -16.74 -7.55 4.37
C ASN A 106 -16.79 -6.07 4.81
N THR A 107 -15.94 -5.21 4.23
CA THR A 107 -15.84 -3.79 4.59
C THR A 107 -16.88 -2.90 3.92
N ALA A 108 -17.49 -3.36 2.83
CA ALA A 108 -18.50 -2.62 2.08
C ALA A 108 -19.91 -2.76 2.66
N ASN A 109 -20.09 -3.65 3.64
CA ASN A 109 -21.37 -3.86 4.29
C ASN A 109 -21.57 -2.85 5.42
N ASP A 110 -22.72 -2.19 5.43
CA ASP A 110 -23.17 -1.46 6.61
C ASP A 110 -23.32 -2.45 7.77
N PHE A 111 -22.55 -2.24 8.85
CA PHE A 111 -22.63 -3.04 10.08
C PHE A 111 -24.03 -2.99 10.73
N ASP A 112 -24.90 -2.05 10.31
CA ASP A 112 -26.23 -1.77 10.84
C ASP A 112 -27.40 -2.24 9.94
N GLY A 113 -27.13 -2.86 8.77
CA GLY A 113 -28.16 -3.27 7.79
C GLY A 113 -28.68 -4.72 7.97
N PRO A 114 -29.94 -5.04 7.59
CA PRO A 114 -30.58 -6.32 7.92
C PRO A 114 -30.16 -7.56 7.09
N HIS A 115 -29.25 -7.48 6.12
CA HIS A 115 -28.73 -8.68 5.41
C HIS A 115 -27.38 -8.41 4.69
N PRO A 116 -26.48 -9.42 4.55
CA PRO A 116 -26.29 -10.54 5.47
C PRO A 116 -24.83 -11.01 5.59
N ARG A 117 -24.44 -11.50 6.76
CA ARG A 117 -23.28 -12.40 6.93
C ARG A 117 -23.22 -13.63 5.98
N LEU A 118 -24.27 -13.86 5.17
CA LEU A 118 -24.50 -15.05 4.33
C LEU A 118 -23.83 -15.00 2.94
N LEU A 119 -23.59 -13.83 2.32
CA LEU A 119 -22.89 -13.76 1.02
C LEU A 119 -21.35 -13.89 1.15
N PHE A 120 -20.80 -13.62 2.34
CA PHE A 120 -19.35 -13.52 2.55
C PHE A 120 -18.73 -14.85 2.97
N ALA A 121 -19.48 -15.67 3.71
CA ALA A 121 -19.09 -17.04 4.03
C ALA A 121 -19.04 -17.93 2.78
N GLU A 122 -19.79 -17.60 1.73
CA GLU A 122 -19.81 -18.40 0.48
C GLU A 122 -18.50 -18.30 -0.32
N ILE A 123 -17.74 -17.21 -0.19
CA ILE A 123 -16.51 -17.00 -0.97
C ILE A 123 -15.23 -17.21 -0.15
N TRP A 124 -15.34 -17.36 1.17
CA TRP A 124 -14.19 -17.70 2.01
C TRP A 124 -13.78 -19.16 1.74
N PRO A 125 -12.55 -19.42 1.27
CA PRO A 125 -12.18 -20.74 0.76
C PRO A 125 -11.66 -21.69 1.83
N TRP A 126 -11.46 -21.24 3.06
CA TRP A 126 -10.79 -21.99 4.12
C TRP A 126 -11.73 -22.30 5.28
N ALA A 127 -11.26 -23.11 6.23
CA ALA A 127 -12.03 -23.39 7.44
C ALA A 127 -12.37 -22.09 8.21
N ASP A 128 -13.57 -22.03 8.78
CA ASP A 128 -14.10 -20.85 9.49
C ASP A 128 -13.21 -20.36 10.63
N CYS A 129 -12.39 -21.22 11.23
CA CYS A 129 -11.47 -20.84 12.31
C CYS A 129 -10.37 -19.86 11.84
N TRP A 130 -10.10 -19.79 10.53
CA TRP A 130 -9.17 -18.85 9.93
C TRP A 130 -9.83 -17.52 9.54
N TRP A 131 -11.15 -17.45 9.57
CA TRP A 131 -11.90 -16.23 9.34
C TRP A 131 -11.88 -15.34 10.59
N LYS A 132 -11.10 -14.26 10.55
CA LYS A 132 -10.86 -13.38 11.71
C LYS A 132 -11.12 -11.90 11.37
N PRO A 133 -12.34 -11.49 10.96
CA PRO A 133 -12.64 -10.09 10.66
C PRO A 133 -12.50 -9.20 11.90
N THR A 134 -12.24 -7.91 11.72
CA THR A 134 -11.98 -6.99 12.85
C THR A 134 -12.70 -5.66 12.68
N ASN A 135 -12.31 -4.86 11.69
CA ASN A 135 -12.93 -3.59 11.35
C ASN A 135 -12.56 -3.23 9.90
N PRO A 136 -13.29 -2.32 9.23
CA PRO A 136 -13.05 -2.01 7.81
C PRO A 136 -11.58 -1.76 7.46
N ARG A 137 -10.89 -0.90 8.22
CA ARG A 137 -9.51 -0.54 7.90
C ARG A 137 -8.52 -1.69 8.12
N ARG A 138 -8.73 -2.52 9.14
CA ARG A 138 -7.87 -3.68 9.43
C ARG A 138 -8.13 -4.84 8.46
N ASP A 139 -9.38 -5.04 8.06
CA ASP A 139 -9.76 -6.09 7.12
C ASP A 139 -9.25 -5.77 5.71
N LEU A 140 -9.27 -4.50 5.29
CA LEU A 140 -8.60 -4.08 4.04
C LEU A 140 -7.09 -4.35 4.04
N VAL A 141 -6.42 -4.26 5.20
CA VAL A 141 -4.98 -4.60 5.31
C VAL A 141 -4.77 -6.10 5.12
N LYS A 142 -5.60 -6.93 5.76
CA LYS A 142 -5.55 -8.40 5.58
C LYS A 142 -5.81 -8.79 4.13
N ALA A 143 -6.80 -8.16 3.50
CA ALA A 143 -7.10 -8.35 2.08
C ALA A 143 -5.89 -8.02 1.20
N ALA A 144 -5.28 -6.85 1.40
CA ALA A 144 -4.11 -6.44 0.63
C ALA A 144 -2.88 -7.33 0.88
N ALA A 145 -2.67 -7.81 2.10
CA ALA A 145 -1.60 -8.75 2.42
C ALA A 145 -1.81 -10.12 1.74
N LEU A 146 -3.07 -10.61 1.67
CA LEU A 146 -3.42 -11.83 0.93
C LEU A 146 -3.26 -11.66 -0.59
N ILE A 147 -3.59 -10.49 -1.14
CA ILE A 147 -3.31 -10.16 -2.54
C ILE A 147 -1.81 -10.20 -2.82
N LEU A 148 -1.00 -9.61 -1.94
CA LEU A 148 0.46 -9.64 -2.05
C LEU A 148 0.97 -11.09 -2.05
N ALA A 149 0.48 -11.92 -1.12
CA ALA A 149 0.84 -13.35 -1.05
C ALA A 149 0.51 -14.11 -2.35
N GLU A 150 -0.66 -13.85 -2.97
CA GLU A 150 -1.04 -14.47 -4.25
C GLU A 150 -0.19 -14.02 -5.41
N ILE A 151 0.15 -12.73 -5.50
CA ILE A 151 1.08 -12.23 -6.52
C ILE A 151 2.44 -12.92 -6.35
N GLU A 152 2.97 -12.97 -5.12
CA GLU A 152 4.25 -13.64 -4.83
C GLU A 152 4.23 -15.13 -5.20
N ARG A 153 3.13 -15.84 -4.93
CA ARG A 153 2.94 -17.25 -5.30
C ARG A 153 2.92 -17.42 -6.83
N LEU A 154 2.19 -16.57 -7.54
CA LEU A 154 2.12 -16.58 -9.00
C LEU A 154 3.48 -16.31 -9.64
N ASP A 155 4.21 -15.31 -9.13
CA ASP A 155 5.56 -14.97 -9.58
C ASP A 155 6.53 -16.15 -9.39
N ARG A 156 6.49 -16.82 -8.22
CA ARG A 156 7.29 -18.04 -7.97
C ARG A 156 6.88 -19.19 -8.88
N ALA A 157 5.59 -19.39 -9.12
CA ALA A 157 5.09 -20.42 -10.01
C ALA A 157 5.54 -20.19 -11.46
N GLU A 158 5.59 -18.94 -11.92
CA GLU A 158 6.07 -18.59 -13.24
C GLU A 158 7.60 -18.80 -13.38
N ALA A 159 8.36 -18.39 -12.36
CA ALA A 159 9.81 -18.59 -12.34
C ALA A 159 10.24 -20.06 -12.42
N ARG A 160 9.39 -21.02 -11.96
CA ARG A 160 9.65 -22.46 -12.05
C ARG A 160 9.43 -23.06 -13.44
N LYS A 161 8.70 -22.38 -14.32
CA LYS A 161 8.43 -22.84 -15.69
C LYS A 161 9.54 -22.50 -16.68
N THR A 162 10.48 -21.64 -16.28
CA THR A 162 11.58 -21.12 -17.10
C THR A 162 12.86 -21.88 -16.81
#